data_AF-A0A0L7N854-F1
#
_entry.id   AF-A0A0L7N854-F1
#
_cell.length_a   1.000
_cell.length_b   1.000
_cell.length_c   1.000
_cell.angle_alpha   90.00
_cell.angle_beta   90.00
_cell.angle_gamma   90.00
#
_symmetry.space_group_name_H-M   'P 1'
#
loop_
_entity.id
_entity.type
_entity.pdbx_description
1 polymer ?
#
loop_
_entity_poly.entity_id
_entity_poly.type
_entity_poly.pdbx_seq_one_letter_code
_entity_poly.pdbx_strand_id
1 'polypeptide(L)'
;MTLALFSSDAERVRQCFVRLRNLREQLRQSVHASIGLQELSMGMSGDFEIAIEEGATVVRVGQAIFGARSLPDSHDWPHELHV
;
A
#
# COMPACT_ATOMS: atom_id res chain seq x y z
N MET A 1 3.34 6.55 2.35
CA MET A 1 2.90 5.22 1.88
C MET A 1 1.63 4.82 2.62
N THR A 2 0.81 3.92 2.08
CA THR A 2 -0.33 3.34 2.81
C THR A 2 -0.62 1.90 2.36
N LEU A 3 -1.34 1.18 3.21
CA LEU A 3 -2.14 0.01 2.86
C LEU A 3 -3.61 0.44 2.82
N ALA A 4 -4.38 -0.09 1.88
CA ALA A 4 -5.82 0.12 1.88
C ALA A 4 -6.50 -0.82 2.89
N LEU A 5 -7.79 -0.59 3.10
CA LEU A 5 -8.65 -1.52 3.82
C LEU A 5 -8.62 -2.88 3.13
N PHE A 6 -8.43 -3.96 3.89
CA PHE A 6 -8.57 -5.32 3.37
C PHE A 6 -10.05 -5.65 3.16
N SER A 7 -10.58 -5.32 1.98
CA SER A 7 -11.98 -5.45 1.63
C SER A 7 -12.15 -5.60 0.12
N SER A 8 -13.23 -6.26 -0.31
CA SER A 8 -13.65 -6.31 -1.72
C SER A 8 -14.45 -5.07 -2.15
N ASP A 9 -14.78 -4.16 -1.23
CA ASP A 9 -15.45 -2.90 -1.56
C ASP A 9 -14.43 -1.93 -2.20
N ALA A 10 -14.45 -1.89 -3.53
CA ALA A 10 -13.53 -1.08 -4.32
C ALA A 10 -13.59 0.42 -4.00
N GLU A 11 -14.77 0.96 -3.64
CA GLU A 11 -14.92 2.37 -3.33
C GLU A 11 -14.26 2.71 -1.99
N ARG A 12 -14.42 1.84 -0.98
CA ARG A 12 -13.72 1.99 0.31
C ARG A 12 -12.20 1.90 0.15
N VAL A 13 -11.72 1.00 -0.70
CA VAL A 13 -10.30 0.89 -1.05
C VAL A 13 -9.81 2.16 -1.74
N ARG A 14 -10.55 2.66 -2.74
CA ARG A 14 -10.23 3.90 -3.48
C ARG A 14 -10.11 5.10 -2.56
N GLN A 15 -11.00 5.24 -1.58
CA GLN A 15 -10.96 6.34 -0.61
C GLN A 15 -9.68 6.37 0.22
N CYS A 16 -9.06 5.21 0.50
CA CYS A 16 -7.75 5.18 1.15
C CYS A 16 -6.66 5.83 0.29
N PHE A 17 -6.64 5.53 -1.02
CA PHE A 17 -5.64 6.06 -1.96
C PHE A 17 -5.86 7.53 -2.28
N VAL A 18 -7.11 7.95 -2.49
CA VAL A 18 -7.48 9.37 -2.65
C VAL A 18 -7.00 10.19 -1.46
N ARG A 19 -7.19 9.68 -0.23
CA ARG A 19 -6.75 10.36 0.99
C ARG A 19 -5.24 10.52 1.04
N LEU A 20 -4.47 9.48 0.68
CA LEU A 20 -3.01 9.58 0.64
C LEU A 20 -2.54 10.58 -0.43
N ARG A 21 -3.12 10.55 -1.64
CA ARG A 21 -2.80 11.50 -2.70
C ARG A 21 -3.03 12.93 -2.25
N ASN A 22 -4.21 13.22 -1.70
CA ASN A 22 -4.58 14.56 -1.25
C ASN A 22 -3.65 15.05 -0.12
N LEU A 23 -3.29 14.16 0.81
CA LEU A 23 -2.34 14.49 1.87
C LEU A 23 -0.96 14.83 1.29
N ARG A 24 -0.46 14.07 0.30
CA ARG A 24 0.81 14.37 -0.37
C ARG A 24 0.75 15.74 -1.03
N GLU A 25 -0.31 16.06 -1.78
CA GLU A 25 -0.44 17.37 -2.44
C GLU A 25 -0.49 18.52 -1.44
N GLN A 26 -1.22 18.36 -0.33
CA GLN A 26 -1.23 19.35 0.75
C GLN A 26 0.16 19.56 1.36
N LEU A 27 0.90 18.47 1.61
CA LEU A 27 2.25 18.55 2.16
C LEU A 27 3.22 19.18 1.16
N ARG A 28 3.13 18.88 -0.13
CA ARG A 28 3.95 19.52 -1.18
C ARG A 28 3.83 21.04 -1.20
N GLN A 29 2.69 21.58 -0.77
CA GLN A 29 2.45 23.02 -0.69
C GLN A 29 3.01 23.65 0.59
N SER A 30 3.25 22.87 1.65
CA SER A 30 3.68 23.38 2.95
C SER A 30 5.13 23.07 3.31
N VAL A 31 5.73 22.04 2.71
CA VAL A 31 7.12 21.68 2.96
C VAL A 31 8.09 22.42 2.04
N HIS A 32 9.33 22.59 2.49
CA HIS A 32 10.39 23.17 1.67
C HIS A 32 10.61 22.33 0.41
N ALA A 33 10.87 22.97 -0.74
CA ALA A 33 10.99 22.31 -2.04
C ALA A 33 12.09 21.24 -2.11
N SER A 34 13.08 21.29 -1.20
CA SER A 34 14.12 20.26 -1.07
C SER A 34 13.60 18.93 -0.50
N ILE A 35 12.41 18.90 0.12
CA ILE A 35 11.77 17.69 0.62
C ILE A 35 10.99 17.07 -0.55
N GLY A 36 11.63 16.13 -1.25
CA GLY A 36 11.06 15.46 -2.42
C GLY A 36 9.88 14.54 -2.07
N LEU A 37 8.66 15.07 -2.12
CA LEU A 37 7.41 14.30 -1.96
C LEU A 37 6.83 13.89 -3.32
N GLN A 38 7.62 13.17 -4.11
CA GLN A 38 7.24 12.76 -5.47
C GLN A 38 6.52 11.42 -5.51
N GLU A 39 6.83 10.52 -4.59
CA GLU A 39 6.36 9.14 -4.66
C GLU A 39 5.03 8.89 -3.91
N LEU A 40 4.19 8.03 -4.47
CA LEU A 40 3.02 7.43 -3.84
C LEU A 40 3.18 5.91 -3.82
N SER A 41 3.76 5.39 -2.74
CA SER A 41 3.82 3.95 -2.50
C SER A 41 2.51 3.46 -1.88
N MET A 42 1.64 2.90 -2.72
CA MET A 42 0.32 2.36 -2.36
C MET A 42 -0.12 1.33 -3.40
N GLY A 43 -0.97 0.38 -3.02
CA GLY A 43 -1.34 -0.76 -3.86
C GLY A 43 -0.51 -2.02 -3.59
N MET A 44 -1.21 -3.14 -3.51
CA MET A 44 -0.73 -4.51 -3.34
C MET A 44 -1.44 -5.42 -4.35
N SER A 45 -1.13 -6.72 -4.32
CA SER A 45 -1.64 -7.71 -5.29
C SER A 45 -3.15 -7.71 -5.55
N GLY A 46 -3.99 -7.23 -4.62
CA GLY A 46 -5.45 -7.22 -4.76
C GLY A 46 -6.08 -5.86 -5.06
N ASP A 47 -5.29 -4.78 -5.10
CA ASP A 47 -5.81 -3.42 -5.23
C ASP A 47 -4.87 -2.47 -6.01
N PHE A 48 -3.85 -3.00 -6.69
CA PHE A 48 -2.85 -2.18 -7.38
C PHE A 48 -3.43 -1.44 -8.59
N GLU A 49 -4.47 -1.96 -9.24
CA GLU A 49 -5.14 -1.29 -10.35
C GLU A 49 -5.82 0.01 -9.87
N ILE A 50 -6.58 -0.06 -8.78
CA ILE A 50 -7.21 1.12 -8.16
C ILE A 50 -6.12 2.10 -7.68
N ALA A 51 -5.02 1.58 -7.12
CA ALA A 51 -3.90 2.42 -6.69
C ALA A 51 -3.27 3.19 -7.87
N ILE A 52 -3.10 2.54 -9.03
CA ILE A 52 -2.57 3.16 -10.25
C ILE A 52 -3.52 4.25 -10.76
N GLU A 53 -4.83 3.98 -10.80
CA GLU A 53 -5.84 4.98 -11.17
C GLU A 53 -5.79 6.22 -10.27
N GLU A 54 -5.50 6.03 -8.98
CA GLU A 54 -5.34 7.12 -8.02
C GLU A 54 -3.92 7.71 -7.95
N GLY A 55 -3.03 7.34 -8.88
CA GLY A 55 -1.73 7.97 -9.06
C GLY A 55 -0.58 7.35 -8.28
N ALA A 56 -0.67 6.06 -7.92
CA ALA A 56 0.46 5.33 -7.37
C ALA A 56 1.66 5.35 -8.34
N THR A 57 2.83 5.65 -7.81
CA THR A 57 4.11 5.57 -8.54
C THR A 57 4.89 4.31 -8.17
N VAL A 58 4.56 3.71 -7.03
CA VAL A 58 5.15 2.45 -6.54
C VAL A 58 4.04 1.55 -6.03
N VAL A 59 3.89 0.38 -6.64
CA VAL A 59 3.01 -0.71 -6.18
C VAL A 59 3.84 -1.85 -5.58
N ARG A 60 3.28 -2.59 -4.63
CA ARG A 60 3.99 -3.66 -3.90
C ARG A 60 3.31 -5.00 -4.13
N VAL A 61 3.69 -5.69 -5.20
CA VAL A 61 3.03 -6.92 -5.65
C VAL A 61 3.79 -8.15 -5.15
N GLY A 62 3.07 -9.04 -4.47
CA GLY A 62 3.62 -10.28 -3.90
C GLY A 62 2.91 -11.50 -4.47
N GLN A 63 1.77 -11.87 -3.88
CA GLN A 63 0.98 -13.05 -4.28
C GLN A 63 0.63 -13.11 -5.77
N ALA A 64 0.37 -11.97 -6.43
CA ALA A 64 0.08 -12.00 -7.87
C ALA A 64 1.31 -12.35 -8.74
N ILE A 65 2.54 -12.19 -8.22
CA ILE A 65 3.78 -12.60 -8.90
C ILE A 65 4.19 -14.01 -8.46
N PHE A 66 4.18 -14.28 -7.15
CA PHE A 66 4.77 -15.50 -6.57
C PHE A 66 3.77 -16.58 -6.19
N GLY A 67 2.47 -16.31 -6.27
CA GLY A 67 1.42 -17.20 -5.76
C GLY A 67 1.25 -17.14 -4.24
N ALA A 68 0.35 -17.98 -3.73
CA ALA A 68 0.13 -18.13 -2.29
C ALA A 68 1.32 -18.83 -1.62
N ARG A 69 1.57 -18.54 -0.35
CA ARG A 69 2.58 -19.26 0.43
C ARG A 69 2.21 -20.73 0.54
N SER A 70 3.18 -21.61 0.35
CA SER A 70 2.99 -23.07 0.49
C SER A 70 2.83 -23.50 1.95
N LEU A 71 3.31 -22.70 2.89
CA LEU A 71 3.31 -22.98 4.32
C LEU A 71 2.60 -21.84 5.06
N PRO A 72 1.92 -22.14 6.19
CA PRO A 72 1.27 -21.14 7.01
C PRO A 72 2.31 -20.27 7.72
N ASP A 73 1.90 -19.08 8.14
CA ASP A 73 2.77 -18.13 8.83
C ASP A 73 3.44 -18.73 10.08
N SER A 74 2.77 -19.63 10.80
CA SER A 74 3.35 -20.29 11.96
C SER A 74 4.60 -21.14 11.66
N HIS A 75 4.89 -21.47 10.40
CA HIS A 75 6.09 -22.19 10.00
C HIS A 75 7.35 -21.31 10.10
N ASP A 76 7.30 -20.09 9.54
CA ASP A 76 8.43 -19.17 9.51
C ASP A 76 8.46 -18.26 10.75
N TRP A 77 7.31 -17.99 11.36
CA TRP A 77 7.13 -17.16 12.56
C TRP A 77 6.45 -17.98 13.68
N PRO A 78 7.15 -18.94 14.29
CA PRO A 78 6.59 -19.72 15.40
C PRO A 78 6.19 -18.78 16.55
N HIS A 79 4.95 -18.92 17.04
CA HIS A 79 4.41 -18.08 18.11
C HIS A 79 5.02 -18.34 19.49
N GLU A 80 5.96 -19.29 19.60
CA GLU A 80 6.71 -19.54 20.82
C GLU A 80 7.88 -18.55 20.93
N LEU A 81 7.64 -17.46 21.66
CA LEU A 81 8.70 -16.61 22.17
C LEU A 81 9.56 -17.44 23.13
N HIS A 82 10.84 -17.60 22.79
CA HIS A 82 11.84 -18.01 23.77
C HIS A 82 11.89 -16.92 24.85
N VAL A 83 11.28 -17.20 25.99
CA VAL A 83 11.46 -16.44 27.24
C VAL A 83 12.81 -16.82 27.86
#